data_AF-A0AAU3KCW2-F1
#
_entry.id   AF-A0AAU3KCW2-F1
#
_cell.length_a   1.000
_cell.length_b   1.000
_cell.length_c   1.000
_cell.angle_alpha   90.00
_cell.angle_beta   90.00
_cell.angle_gamma   90.00
#
_symmetry.space_group_name_H-M   'P 1'
#
loop_
_entity.id
_entity.type
_entity.pdbx_description
1 polymer ?
#
loop_
_entity_poly.entity_id
_entity_poly.type
_entity_poly.pdbx_seq_one_letter_code
_entity_poly.pdbx_strand_id
1 'polypeptide(L)'
;MSVKRLFTVAASAAAVAALFSPFSSASALDAGSQGTKSAQLASSDGFLHVYTQPNGRGRECKWDGNSDNWGSCRNLTSDIWNNGYAGFLDAVDLYTAPNAGGAHACISQGDRWSDTTTGNYRFTYGAGLSQFGASVNNNISSHRWVDYCSQG
;
A
#
# COMPACT_ATOMS: atom_id res chain seq x y z
N MET A 1 -26.03 73.25 -19.69
CA MET A 1 -26.85 73.56 -20.88
C MET A 1 -26.63 72.48 -21.94
N SER A 2 -27.57 72.30 -22.88
CA SER A 2 -27.44 71.43 -24.08
C SER A 2 -26.33 71.96 -25.02
N VAL A 3 -25.84 71.36 -26.11
CA VAL A 3 -26.27 70.30 -27.06
C VAL A 3 -24.97 69.58 -27.57
N LYS A 4 -24.91 68.55 -28.45
CA LYS A 4 -25.83 67.88 -29.40
C LYS A 4 -25.38 66.40 -29.64
N ARG A 5 -25.84 65.77 -30.74
CA ARG A 5 -25.30 64.53 -31.36
C ARG A 5 -24.74 64.85 -32.76
N LEU A 6 -23.95 63.95 -33.36
CA LEU A 6 -24.06 63.59 -34.79
C LEU A 6 -23.29 62.28 -35.12
N PHE A 7 -23.70 61.61 -36.21
CA PHE A 7 -23.23 60.29 -36.66
C PHE A 7 -22.30 60.41 -37.87
N THR A 8 -21.39 59.43 -38.04
CA THR A 8 -20.85 59.04 -39.36
C THR A 8 -20.67 57.53 -39.44
N VAL A 9 -21.05 56.95 -40.57
CA VAL A 9 -21.00 55.49 -40.88
C VAL A 9 -20.03 55.26 -42.03
N ALA A 10 -19.17 54.25 -41.90
CA ALA A 10 -18.49 53.56 -43.01
C ALA A 10 -18.17 52.13 -42.50
N ALA A 11 -18.78 51.05 -42.99
CA ALA A 11 -18.74 50.48 -44.34
C ALA A 11 -17.54 49.52 -44.56
N SER A 12 -17.78 48.25 -44.24
CA SER A 12 -17.41 47.04 -44.99
C SER A 12 -15.98 46.82 -45.51
N ALA A 13 -15.35 45.73 -45.03
CA ALA A 13 -14.83 44.66 -45.92
C ALA A 13 -14.59 43.37 -45.11
N ALA A 14 -14.80 42.22 -45.75
CA ALA A 14 -14.63 40.90 -45.13
C ALA A 14 -13.23 40.31 -45.39
N ALA A 15 -12.76 39.48 -44.46
CA ALA A 15 -11.76 38.45 -44.72
C ALA A 15 -12.14 37.19 -43.95
N VAL A 16 -12.65 36.17 -44.66
CA VAL A 16 -12.96 34.86 -44.10
C VAL A 16 -11.67 34.05 -44.02
N ALA A 17 -11.25 33.70 -42.79
CA ALA A 17 -10.18 32.72 -42.55
C ALA A 17 -10.77 31.56 -41.74
N ALA A 18 -11.40 30.61 -42.44
CA ALA A 18 -11.87 29.37 -41.84
C ALA A 18 -10.67 28.44 -41.54
N LEU A 19 -10.09 28.56 -40.34
CA LEU A 19 -9.16 27.58 -39.82
C LEU A 19 -9.91 26.55 -38.98
N PHE A 20 -10.12 25.38 -39.58
CA PHE A 20 -10.66 24.21 -38.89
C PHE A 20 -9.74 23.83 -37.73
N SER A 21 -10.17 24.11 -36.50
CA SER A 21 -9.54 23.51 -35.32
C SER A 21 -9.94 22.03 -35.26
N PRO A 22 -8.99 21.08 -35.18
CA PRO A 22 -9.35 19.69 -34.96
C PRO A 22 -10.01 19.57 -33.57
N PHE A 23 -11.18 18.94 -33.52
CA PHE A 23 -11.74 18.46 -32.26
C PHE A 23 -10.80 17.40 -31.69
N SER A 24 -9.94 17.80 -30.75
CA SER A 24 -9.27 16.86 -29.85
C SER A 24 -10.31 16.30 -28.89
N SER A 25 -11.07 15.31 -29.37
CA SER A 25 -11.87 14.41 -28.55
C SER A 25 -10.93 13.60 -27.67
N ALA A 26 -10.44 14.22 -26.59
CA ALA A 26 -9.76 13.52 -25.53
C ALA A 26 -10.79 12.62 -24.83
N SER A 27 -10.96 11.42 -25.37
CA SER A 27 -11.53 10.32 -24.60
C SER A 27 -10.63 10.15 -23.38
N ALA A 28 -11.10 10.66 -22.24
CA ALA A 28 -10.57 10.31 -20.94
C ALA A 28 -10.79 8.81 -20.75
N LEU A 29 -9.85 8.03 -21.27
CA LEU A 29 -9.74 6.61 -21.00
C LEU A 29 -9.67 6.44 -19.50
N ASP A 30 -10.51 5.55 -19.00
CA ASP A 30 -10.62 5.18 -17.60
C ASP A 30 -9.22 4.83 -17.07
N ALA A 31 -8.61 5.78 -16.34
CA ALA A 31 -7.31 5.63 -15.73
C ALA A 31 -7.47 4.76 -14.47
N GLY A 32 -7.81 3.50 -14.70
CA GLY A 32 -8.20 2.55 -13.68
C GLY A 32 -7.15 2.43 -12.59
N SER A 33 -7.49 2.93 -11.40
CA SER A 33 -7.00 2.51 -10.07
C SER A 33 -5.56 1.96 -9.98
N GLN A 34 -4.57 2.69 -10.52
CA GLN A 34 -3.13 2.42 -10.34
C GLN A 34 -2.42 3.46 -9.46
N GLY A 35 -3.08 4.59 -9.15
CA GLY A 35 -2.50 5.75 -8.47
C GLY A 35 -2.09 5.57 -7.00
N THR A 36 -2.32 4.41 -6.38
CA THR A 36 -1.95 4.13 -4.97
C THR A 36 -0.60 3.41 -4.83
N LYS A 37 -0.21 2.54 -5.77
CA LYS A 37 1.06 1.79 -5.65
C LYS A 37 2.29 2.70 -5.75
N SER A 38 2.29 3.66 -6.68
CA SER A 38 3.44 4.56 -6.87
C SER A 38 3.64 5.58 -5.74
N ALA A 39 2.58 5.94 -5.01
CA ALA A 39 2.67 6.80 -3.83
C ALA A 39 3.09 6.04 -2.56
N GLN A 40 2.87 4.73 -2.51
CA GLN A 40 3.27 3.85 -1.41
C GLN A 40 4.72 3.34 -1.52
N LEU A 41 5.44 3.71 -2.59
CA LEU A 41 6.91 3.81 -2.61
C LEU A 41 7.42 5.04 -1.81
N ALA A 42 6.71 5.41 -0.74
CA ALA A 42 7.21 6.33 0.26
C ALA A 42 8.43 5.66 0.91
N SER A 43 9.63 6.15 0.57
CA SER A 43 10.96 5.60 0.89
C SER A 43 10.94 4.35 1.79
N SER A 44 11.00 3.17 1.16
CA SER A 44 11.31 1.93 1.87
C SER A 44 12.54 2.15 2.75
N ASP A 45 12.42 1.82 4.04
CA ASP A 45 13.50 1.95 5.02
C ASP A 45 14.16 0.61 5.34
N GLY A 46 13.67 -0.48 4.75
CA GLY A 46 14.23 -1.82 4.88
C GLY A 46 13.65 -2.64 6.03
N PHE A 47 12.66 -2.14 6.77
CA PHE A 47 12.16 -2.79 7.99
C PHE A 47 10.78 -3.44 7.83
N LEU A 48 10.60 -4.58 8.51
CA LEU A 48 9.31 -5.06 8.96
C LEU A 48 8.94 -4.33 10.26
N HIS A 49 7.93 -3.46 10.24
CA HIS A 49 7.43 -2.77 11.43
C HIS A 49 6.24 -3.52 12.03
N VAL A 50 6.21 -3.62 13.35
CA VAL A 50 5.13 -4.21 14.13
C VAL A 50 4.79 -3.29 15.28
N TYR A 51 3.50 -3.00 15.45
CA TYR A 51 3.02 -2.16 16.55
C TYR A 51 2.05 -2.92 17.46
N THR A 52 2.12 -2.64 18.76
CA THR A 52 1.28 -3.32 19.77
C THR A 52 -0.13 -2.76 19.91
N GLN A 53 -0.52 -1.81 19.07
CA GLN A 53 -1.90 -1.33 18.93
C GLN A 53 -2.16 -0.98 17.45
N PRO A 54 -3.43 -1.05 16.98
CA PRO A 54 -3.78 -0.72 15.60
C PRO A 54 -3.38 0.69 15.17
N ASN A 55 -3.14 0.85 13.87
CA ASN A 55 -2.87 2.10 13.17
C ASN A 55 -1.59 2.82 13.65
N GLY A 56 -0.51 2.06 13.82
CA GLY A 56 0.83 2.56 14.15
C GLY A 56 0.98 3.05 15.59
N ARG A 57 0.23 2.46 16.53
CA ARG A 57 0.13 2.94 17.92
C ARG A 57 0.75 1.94 18.92
N GLY A 58 1.02 2.42 20.13
CA GLY A 58 1.64 1.61 21.17
C GLY A 58 3.14 1.50 20.98
N ARG A 59 3.73 0.36 21.35
CA ARG A 59 5.16 0.11 21.20
C ARG A 59 5.45 -0.41 19.79
N GLU A 60 6.47 0.12 19.14
CA GLU A 60 7.02 -0.40 17.90
C GLU A 60 8.08 -1.48 18.20
N CYS A 61 8.10 -2.52 17.37
CA CYS A 61 9.18 -3.49 17.22
C CYS A 61 9.48 -3.62 15.73
N LYS A 62 10.75 -3.67 15.33
CA LYS A 62 11.11 -3.77 13.91
C LYS A 62 12.39 -4.56 13.66
N TRP A 63 12.49 -5.08 12.44
CA TRP A 63 13.60 -5.94 11.99
C TRP A 63 13.93 -5.70 10.52
N ASP A 64 15.22 -5.67 10.19
CA ASP A 64 15.82 -5.52 8.85
C ASP A 64 16.24 -6.87 8.23
N GLY A 65 16.05 -7.96 8.97
CA GLY A 65 16.40 -9.32 8.56
C GLY A 65 15.72 -10.36 9.43
N ASN A 66 15.93 -11.64 9.07
CA ASN A 66 15.28 -12.80 9.69
C ASN A 66 15.35 -12.79 11.22
N SER A 67 14.23 -13.15 11.88
CA SER A 67 14.17 -13.27 13.34
C SER A 67 13.60 -14.62 13.77
N ASP A 68 14.43 -15.43 14.44
CA ASP A 68 14.02 -16.72 15.02
C ASP A 68 13.08 -16.59 16.22
N ASN A 69 13.09 -15.45 16.91
CA ASN A 69 12.25 -15.21 18.07
C ASN A 69 12.08 -13.70 18.31
N TRP A 70 10.84 -13.24 18.33
CA TRP A 70 10.50 -11.83 18.56
C TRP A 70 10.64 -11.39 20.03
N GLY A 71 10.96 -12.32 20.94
CA GLY A 71 11.31 -12.01 22.33
C GLY A 71 10.20 -11.26 23.05
N SER A 72 10.50 -10.06 23.56
CA SER A 72 9.50 -9.22 24.25
C SER A 72 8.38 -8.65 23.35
N CYS A 73 8.52 -8.77 22.03
CA CYS A 73 7.54 -8.37 21.01
C CYS A 73 6.69 -9.53 20.49
N ARG A 74 7.03 -10.77 20.87
CA ARG A 74 6.29 -11.98 20.50
C ARG A 74 4.83 -11.89 20.99
N ASN A 75 3.89 -12.32 20.15
CA ASN A 75 2.47 -12.44 20.47
C ASN A 75 1.81 -11.10 20.90
N LEU A 76 2.25 -9.98 20.31
CA LEU A 76 1.72 -8.64 20.62
C LEU A 76 1.35 -7.81 19.38
N THR A 77 1.31 -8.40 18.18
CA THR A 77 1.02 -7.68 16.93
C THR A 77 -0.45 -7.25 16.83
N SER A 78 -0.70 -5.96 16.68
CA SER A 78 -2.02 -5.41 16.27
C SER A 78 -1.99 -4.55 15.00
N ASP A 79 -0.81 -4.14 14.53
CA ASP A 79 -0.54 -3.56 13.21
C ASP A 79 0.82 -4.08 12.72
N ILE A 80 0.93 -4.39 11.43
CA ILE A 80 2.18 -4.84 10.80
C ILE A 80 2.32 -4.25 9.40
N TRP A 81 3.51 -3.76 9.08
CA TRP A 81 3.85 -3.15 7.78
C TRP A 81 5.18 -3.71 7.28
N ASN A 82 5.18 -4.28 6.08
CA ASN A 82 6.41 -4.61 5.38
C ASN A 82 6.87 -3.37 4.59
N ASN A 83 7.81 -2.61 5.16
CA ASN A 83 8.47 -1.49 4.49
C ASN A 83 9.88 -1.89 3.96
N GLY A 84 10.09 -3.19 3.76
CA GLY A 84 11.32 -3.75 3.19
C GLY A 84 11.57 -3.29 1.75
N TYR A 85 12.81 -3.47 1.29
CA TYR A 85 13.21 -3.11 -0.07
C TYR A 85 12.59 -4.08 -1.09
N ALA A 86 12.14 -3.57 -2.23
CA ALA A 86 11.62 -4.39 -3.33
C ALA A 86 12.73 -5.13 -4.09
N GLY A 87 12.45 -6.36 -4.56
CA GLY A 87 13.39 -7.17 -5.32
C GLY A 87 13.47 -8.61 -4.81
N PHE A 88 14.67 -9.06 -4.44
CA PHE A 88 14.87 -10.37 -3.82
C PHE A 88 14.58 -10.29 -2.33
N LEU A 89 13.99 -11.35 -1.78
CA LEU A 89 13.57 -11.45 -0.38
C LEU A 89 12.67 -10.29 0.10
N ASP A 90 11.72 -9.84 -0.74
CA ASP A 90 10.90 -8.64 -0.45
C ASP A 90 9.57 -8.90 0.26
N ALA A 91 9.14 -10.17 0.35
CA ALA A 91 7.99 -10.61 1.14
C ALA A 91 8.42 -11.17 2.50
N VAL A 92 7.51 -11.25 3.47
CA VAL A 92 7.79 -11.77 4.81
C VAL A 92 6.78 -12.83 5.24
N ASP A 93 7.28 -14.03 5.54
CA ASP A 93 6.53 -15.09 6.21
C ASP A 93 6.55 -14.89 7.73
N LEU A 94 5.36 -14.87 8.33
CA LEU A 94 5.09 -14.58 9.73
C LEU A 94 4.60 -15.85 10.43
N TYR A 95 5.44 -16.43 11.29
CA TYR A 95 5.21 -17.76 11.87
C TYR A 95 4.63 -17.71 13.29
N THR A 96 3.80 -18.69 13.60
CA THR A 96 3.10 -18.85 14.89
C THR A 96 3.99 -19.37 16.02
N ALA A 97 5.15 -19.98 15.72
CA ALA A 97 6.13 -20.43 16.70
C ALA A 97 7.55 -19.86 16.41
N PRO A 98 8.50 -19.97 17.35
CA PRO A 98 9.90 -19.62 17.10
C PRO A 98 10.56 -20.48 16.02
N ASN A 99 11.71 -20.05 15.51
CA ASN A 99 12.55 -20.73 14.52
C ASN A 99 11.82 -21.07 13.21
N ALA A 100 10.94 -20.18 12.72
CA ALA A 100 10.08 -20.40 11.54
C ALA A 100 9.16 -21.63 11.65
N GLY A 101 8.65 -21.91 12.86
CA GLY A 101 7.80 -23.06 13.14
C GLY A 101 6.28 -22.77 13.11
N GLY A 102 5.49 -23.79 12.81
CA GLY A 102 4.02 -23.75 12.84
C GLY A 102 3.40 -23.17 11.58
N ALA A 103 2.08 -22.91 11.61
CA ALA A 103 1.41 -22.23 10.52
C ALA A 103 1.93 -20.79 10.35
N HIS A 104 1.82 -20.26 9.13
CA HIS A 104 2.29 -18.91 8.79
C HIS A 104 1.30 -18.13 7.92
N ALA A 105 1.54 -16.81 7.84
CA ALA A 105 0.87 -15.85 6.99
C ALA A 105 1.95 -15.03 6.30
N CYS A 106 1.79 -14.68 5.03
CA CYS A 106 2.78 -13.89 4.30
C CYS A 106 2.27 -12.47 4.03
N ILE A 107 3.15 -11.47 4.16
CA ILE A 107 2.89 -10.07 3.83
C ILE A 107 3.89 -9.60 2.74
N SER A 108 3.37 -9.15 1.58
CA SER A 108 4.21 -8.71 0.45
C SER A 108 4.86 -7.35 0.69
N GLN A 109 5.84 -7.00 -0.13
CA GLN A 109 6.51 -5.70 -0.06
C GLN A 109 5.49 -4.55 -0.16
N GLY A 110 5.61 -3.57 0.75
CA GLY A 110 4.74 -2.40 0.82
C GLY A 110 3.37 -2.65 1.44
N ASP A 111 2.94 -3.91 1.66
CA ASP A 111 1.65 -4.21 2.28
C ASP A 111 1.64 -3.88 3.77
N ARG A 112 0.49 -3.40 4.25
CA ARG A 112 0.23 -3.10 5.66
C ARG A 112 -1.10 -3.67 6.11
N TRP A 113 -1.10 -4.35 7.24
CA TRP A 113 -2.29 -4.80 7.95
C TRP A 113 -2.47 -3.89 9.16
N SER A 114 -3.10 -2.73 8.95
CA SER A 114 -3.15 -1.65 9.94
C SER A 114 -4.00 -1.95 11.17
N ASP A 115 -4.88 -2.95 11.11
CA ASP A 115 -5.63 -3.45 12.25
C ASP A 115 -5.88 -4.96 12.13
N THR A 116 -5.03 -5.75 12.79
CA THR A 116 -5.19 -7.21 12.82
C THR A 116 -6.27 -7.67 13.79
N THR A 117 -6.73 -6.82 14.71
CA THR A 117 -7.76 -7.15 15.73
C THR A 117 -9.12 -7.47 15.10
N THR A 118 -9.33 -7.00 13.86
CA THR A 118 -10.50 -7.30 13.02
C THR A 118 -10.72 -8.80 12.74
N GLY A 119 -9.70 -9.65 12.91
CA GLY A 119 -9.79 -11.09 12.66
C GLY A 119 -9.79 -11.50 11.18
N ASN A 120 -9.63 -10.53 10.27
CA ASN A 120 -9.55 -10.74 8.83
C ASN A 120 -8.23 -11.41 8.40
N TYR A 121 -7.14 -11.11 9.11
CA TYR A 121 -5.80 -11.64 8.84
C TYR A 121 -5.57 -12.92 9.64
N ARG A 122 -5.21 -14.00 8.95
CA ARG A 122 -5.09 -15.36 9.51
C ARG A 122 -3.87 -16.09 8.96
N PHE A 123 -3.39 -17.08 9.69
CA PHE A 123 -2.34 -18.00 9.22
C PHE A 123 -2.94 -19.01 8.24
N THR A 124 -2.85 -18.70 6.95
CA THR A 124 -3.44 -19.48 5.85
C THR A 124 -2.50 -20.48 5.19
N TYR A 125 -1.25 -20.56 5.66
CA TYR A 125 -0.20 -21.42 5.12
C TYR A 125 0.29 -22.43 6.17
N GLY A 126 0.78 -23.59 5.71
CA GLY A 126 1.13 -24.71 6.58
C GLY A 126 -0.10 -25.50 7.07
N ALA A 127 -0.92 -26.00 6.15
CA ALA A 127 -2.10 -26.81 6.47
C ALA A 127 -1.74 -28.04 7.34
N GLY A 128 -2.52 -28.26 8.41
CA GLY A 128 -2.26 -29.33 9.38
C GLY A 128 -1.24 -28.98 10.48
N LEU A 129 -0.54 -27.84 10.40
CA LEU A 129 0.30 -27.34 11.47
C LEU A 129 -0.52 -26.65 12.58
N SER A 130 0.07 -26.54 13.76
CA SER A 130 -0.52 -25.80 14.88
C SER A 130 -0.82 -24.34 14.49
N GLN A 131 -1.94 -23.82 15.01
CA GLN A 131 -2.45 -22.46 14.76
C GLN A 131 -2.83 -22.15 13.29
N PHE A 132 -2.92 -23.15 12.41
CA PHE A 132 -3.51 -22.96 11.08
C PHE A 132 -4.95 -22.40 11.18
N GLY A 133 -5.25 -21.37 10.40
CA GLY A 133 -6.53 -20.65 10.43
C GLY A 133 -6.74 -19.72 11.63
N ALA A 134 -5.82 -19.67 12.59
CA ALA A 134 -5.87 -18.72 13.71
C ALA A 134 -5.63 -17.27 13.24
N SER A 135 -6.07 -16.28 14.01
CA SER A 135 -5.83 -14.87 13.70
C SER A 135 -4.37 -14.49 13.91
N VAL A 136 -3.84 -13.64 13.02
CA VAL A 136 -2.49 -13.06 13.13
C VAL A 136 -2.33 -12.20 14.39
N ASN A 137 -3.41 -11.54 14.84
CA ASN A 137 -3.38 -10.66 16.00
C ASN A 137 -2.86 -11.40 17.25
N ASN A 138 -1.83 -10.83 17.88
CA ASN A 138 -1.19 -11.36 19.08
C ASN A 138 -0.68 -12.82 18.99
N ASN A 139 -0.35 -13.34 17.78
CA ASN A 139 0.08 -14.73 17.61
C ASN A 139 1.40 -14.93 16.81
N ILE A 140 2.07 -13.85 16.37
CA ILE A 140 3.35 -13.97 15.63
C ILE A 140 4.53 -14.14 16.61
N SER A 141 5.43 -15.08 16.28
CA SER A 141 6.55 -15.49 17.11
C SER A 141 7.93 -15.40 16.45
N SER A 142 8.01 -15.60 15.13
CA SER A 142 9.23 -15.51 14.33
C SER A 142 8.89 -15.11 12.88
N HIS A 143 9.88 -14.72 12.08
CA HIS A 143 9.66 -14.42 10.66
C HIS A 143 10.85 -14.77 9.76
N ARG A 144 10.57 -14.89 8.46
CA ARG A 144 11.56 -15.01 7.38
C ARG A 144 11.24 -14.03 6.25
N TRP A 145 12.27 -13.37 5.73
CA TRP A 145 12.22 -12.69 4.46
C TRP A 145 12.35 -13.73 3.33
N VAL A 146 11.48 -13.64 2.33
CA VAL A 146 11.29 -14.62 1.25
C VAL A 146 10.98 -13.90 -0.07
N ASP A 147 11.31 -14.52 -1.21
CA ASP A 147 11.22 -13.84 -2.51
C ASP A 147 9.79 -13.48 -2.95
N TYR A 148 8.77 -14.19 -2.44
CA TYR A 148 7.36 -13.91 -2.68
C TYR A 148 6.47 -14.73 -1.73
N CYS A 149 5.23 -14.28 -1.53
CA CYS A 149 4.24 -15.05 -0.78
C CYS A 149 3.82 -16.32 -1.53
N SER A 150 4.22 -17.47 -0.98
CA SER A 150 3.92 -18.81 -1.50
C SER A 150 3.34 -19.70 -0.39
N GLN A 151 2.93 -20.94 -0.70
CA GLN A 151 2.35 -21.84 0.32
C GLN A 151 3.38 -22.51 1.26
N GLY A 152 4.67 -22.51 0.87
CA GLY A 152 5.70 -23.38 1.44
C GLY A 152 5.65 -24.79 0.87
#